data_AF-A0A1G1GSY5-F1
#
_entry.id   AF-A0A1G1GSY5-F1
#
_cell.length_a   1.000
_cell.length_b   1.000
_cell.length_c   1.000
_cell.angle_alpha   90.00
_cell.angle_beta   90.00
_cell.angle_gamma   90.00
#
_symmetry.space_group_name_H-M   'P 1'
#
loop_
_entity.id
_entity.type
_entity.pdbx_description
1 polymer ?
#
loop_
_entity_poly.entity_id
_entity_poly.type
_entity_poly.pdbx_seq_one_letter_code
_entity_poly.pdbx_strand_id
1 'polypeptide(L)'
;MTYRILADITVLVHFLWIVFLIAGAYWGRKYRAVRNVHLAGMGFALVSQVFGWYCPLTHLEVWLRAHQDQAAAYAGSFIVYYTEKLIYISVSPAMIFVVTLVLIGINIFVYARTLRQAEGH
;
A
#
# COMPACT_ATOMS: atom_id res chain seq x y z
N MET A 1 13.50 20.67 -8.25
CA MET A 1 12.81 19.82 -9.26
C MET A 1 12.96 18.33 -8.98
N THR A 2 14.16 17.79 -8.77
CA THR A 2 14.39 16.36 -8.48
C THR A 2 13.60 15.84 -7.27
N TYR A 3 13.68 16.52 -6.12
CA TYR A 3 12.94 16.15 -4.90
C TYR A 3 11.42 16.08 -5.09
N ARG A 4 10.87 16.94 -5.96
CA ARG A 4 9.45 16.93 -6.34
C ARG A 4 9.08 15.68 -7.12
N ILE A 5 9.86 15.35 -8.15
CA ILE A 5 9.63 14.14 -8.96
C ILE A 5 9.70 12.89 -8.07
N LEU A 6 10.67 12.83 -7.15
CA LEU A 6 10.78 11.72 -6.21
C LEU A 6 9.59 11.64 -5.24
N ALA A 7 9.07 12.78 -4.76
CA ALA A 7 7.88 12.80 -3.90
C ALA A 7 6.64 12.28 -4.66
N ASP A 8 6.42 12.76 -5.89
CA ASP A 8 5.31 12.32 -6.75
C ASP A 8 5.40 10.80 -7.05
N ILE A 9 6.60 10.29 -7.35
CA ILE A 9 6.84 8.86 -7.53
C ILE A 9 6.53 8.10 -6.23
N THR A 10 6.93 8.63 -5.07
CA THR A 10 6.69 7.96 -3.77
C THR A 10 5.20 7.80 -3.50
N VAL A 11 4.39 8.83 -3.76
CA VAL A 11 2.93 8.76 -3.65
C VAL A 11 2.35 7.73 -4.60
N LEU A 12 2.78 7.71 -5.86
CA LEU A 12 2.31 6.73 -6.84
C LEU A 12 2.67 5.29 -6.44
N VAL A 13 3.89 5.06 -5.97
CA VAL A 13 4.33 3.75 -5.46
C VAL A 13 3.52 3.35 -4.23
N HIS A 14 3.25 4.30 -3.32
CA HIS A 14 2.42 4.05 -2.15
C HIS A 14 0.98 3.65 -2.55
N PHE A 15 0.39 4.36 -3.51
CA PHE A 15 -0.92 4.02 -4.05
C PHE A 15 -0.92 2.62 -4.68
N LEU A 16 0.06 2.32 -5.54
CA LEU A 16 0.19 1.00 -6.16
C LEU A 16 0.38 -0.11 -5.13
N TRP A 17 1.08 0.18 -4.02
CA TRP A 17 1.22 -0.73 -2.90
C TRP A 17 -0.14 -1.05 -2.25
N ILE A 18 -0.98 -0.04 -2.01
CA ILE A 18 -2.34 -0.25 -1.49
C ILE A 18 -3.17 -1.10 -2.47
N VAL A 19 -3.16 -0.75 -3.76
CA VAL A 19 -3.89 -1.52 -4.78
C VAL A 19 -3.39 -2.97 -4.83
N PHE A 20 -2.07 -3.17 -4.73
CA PHE A 20 -1.47 -4.50 -4.67
C PHE A 20 -1.91 -5.29 -3.44
N LEU A 21 -2.02 -4.67 -2.26
CA LEU A 21 -2.54 -5.35 -1.08
C LEU A 21 -4.00 -5.80 -1.27
N ILE A 22 -4.83 -4.98 -1.91
CA ILE A 22 -6.24 -5.29 -2.17
C ILE A 22 -6.40 -6.39 -3.24
N ALA A 23 -5.72 -6.27 -4.38
CA ALA A 23 -5.94 -7.10 -5.56
C ALA A 23 -4.85 -8.15 -5.82
N GLY A 24 -3.77 -8.18 -5.03
CA GLY A 24 -2.57 -8.99 -5.28
C GLY A 24 -2.83 -10.49 -5.29
N ALA A 25 -3.89 -10.98 -4.64
CA ALA A 25 -4.27 -12.39 -4.72
C ALA A 25 -4.64 -12.83 -6.13
N TYR A 26 -5.14 -11.94 -6.98
CA TYR A 26 -5.43 -12.28 -8.36
C TYR A 26 -4.16 -12.79 -9.09
N TRP A 27 -3.06 -12.03 -8.98
CA TRP A 27 -1.77 -12.39 -9.58
C TRP A 27 -1.00 -13.46 -8.78
N GLY A 28 -1.12 -13.46 -7.45
CA GLY A 28 -0.45 -14.43 -6.58
C GLY A 28 -0.91 -15.87 -6.78
N ARG A 29 -2.11 -16.09 -7.34
CA ARG A 29 -2.58 -17.44 -7.73
C ARG A 29 -1.70 -18.08 -8.81
N LYS A 30 -1.21 -17.29 -9.77
CA LYS A 30 -0.42 -17.77 -10.91
C LYS A 30 1.08 -17.85 -10.59
N TYR A 31 1.60 -16.94 -9.78
CA TYR A 31 3.04 -16.83 -9.52
C TYR A 31 3.35 -16.93 -8.02
N ARG A 32 4.07 -17.99 -7.63
CA ARG A 32 4.47 -18.24 -6.22
C ARG A 32 5.28 -17.07 -5.62
N ALA A 33 6.15 -16.44 -6.41
CA ALA A 33 6.92 -15.28 -5.97
C ALA A 33 6.00 -14.10 -5.59
N VAL A 34 5.00 -13.79 -6.44
CA VAL A 34 4.04 -12.71 -6.19
C VAL A 34 3.20 -13.00 -4.95
N ARG A 35 2.78 -14.26 -4.75
CA ARG A 35 2.08 -14.67 -3.52
C ARG A 35 2.90 -14.40 -2.27
N ASN A 36 4.18 -14.78 -2.26
CA ASN A 36 5.04 -14.60 -1.10
C ASN A 36 5.24 -13.11 -0.79
N VAL A 37 5.46 -12.28 -1.83
CA VAL A 37 5.57 -10.82 -1.67
C VAL A 37 4.26 -10.21 -1.17
N HIS A 38 3.12 -10.67 -1.68
CA HIS A 38 1.79 -10.20 -1.26
C HIS A 38 1.48 -10.54 0.21
N LEU A 39 1.78 -11.76 0.63
CA LEU A 39 1.62 -12.20 2.03
C LEU A 39 2.57 -11.44 2.96
N ALA A 40 3.84 -11.26 2.56
CA ALA A 40 4.79 -10.45 3.32
C ALA A 40 4.31 -8.99 3.44
N GLY A 41 3.77 -8.42 2.37
CA GLY A 41 3.22 -7.07 2.37
C GLY A 41 2.01 -6.92 3.30
N MET A 42 1.11 -7.90 3.33
CA MET A 42 0.01 -7.94 4.30
C MET A 42 0.50 -8.04 5.74
N GLY A 43 1.48 -8.92 6.00
CA GLY A 43 2.09 -9.06 7.32
C GLY A 43 2.74 -7.75 7.78
N PHE A 44 3.46 -7.09 6.87
CA PHE A 44 4.04 -5.76 7.12
C PHE A 44 2.96 -4.72 7.45
N ALA A 45 1.88 -4.65 6.66
CA ALA A 45 0.77 -3.71 6.90
C ALA A 45 0.06 -3.95 8.24
N LEU A 46 -0.07 -5.20 8.65
CA LEU A 46 -0.63 -5.55 9.96
C LEU A 46 0.29 -5.12 11.10
N VAL A 47 1.59 -5.47 11.01
CA VAL A 47 2.60 -5.10 11.99
C VAL A 47 2.68 -3.58 12.13
N SER A 48 2.76 -2.83 11.03
CA SER A 48 2.83 -1.38 11.09
C SER A 48 1.63 -0.77 11.81
N GLN A 49 0.42 -1.30 11.60
CA GLN A 49 -0.78 -0.79 12.27
C GLN A 49 -0.80 -1.16 13.77
N VAL A 50 -0.36 -2.36 14.14
CA VAL A 50 -0.29 -2.79 15.55
C VAL A 50 0.70 -1.92 16.35
N PHE A 51 1.84 -1.60 15.77
CA PHE A 51 2.84 -0.75 16.41
C PHE A 51 2.55 0.76 16.26
N GLY A 52 1.46 1.14 15.60
CA GLY A 52 1.13 2.54 15.32
C GLY A 52 2.15 3.24 14.43
N TRP A 53 2.90 2.48 13.63
CA TRP A 53 3.89 3.01 12.69
C TRP A 53 3.20 3.48 11.42
N TYR A 54 3.57 4.68 10.98
CA TYR A 54 3.22 5.15 9.66
C TYR A 54 4.00 4.37 8.59
N CYS A 55 3.47 4.34 7.37
CA CYS A 55 4.16 3.70 6.26
C CYS A 55 5.51 4.40 6.00
N PRO A 56 6.62 3.66 5.82
CA PRO A 56 7.93 4.26 5.49
C PRO A 56 7.89 5.18 4.27
N LEU A 57 6.99 4.89 3.31
CA LEU A 57 6.79 5.71 2.12
C LEU A 57 6.23 7.09 2.46
N THR A 58 5.37 7.20 3.48
CA THR A 58 4.88 8.50 3.98
C THR A 58 6.01 9.31 4.61
N HIS A 59 6.88 8.68 5.40
CA HIS A 59 8.06 9.36 5.94
C HIS A 59 9.00 9.85 4.83
N LEU A 60 9.23 9.01 3.81
CA LEU A 60 10.03 9.37 2.66
C LEU A 60 9.41 10.53 1.88
N GLU A 61 8.10 10.50 1.64
CA GLU A 61 7.37 11.57 0.97
C GLU A 61 7.52 12.90 1.71
N VAL A 62 7.25 12.92 3.02
CA VAL A 62 7.36 14.13 3.86
C VAL A 62 8.79 14.66 3.84
N TRP A 63 9.78 13.77 3.97
CA TRP A 63 11.19 14.16 3.91
C TRP A 63 11.55 14.76 2.56
N LEU A 64 11.11 14.14 1.45
CA LEU A 64 11.34 14.66 0.10
C LEU A 64 10.65 16.01 -0.12
N ARG A 65 9.45 16.22 0.43
CA ARG A 65 8.73 17.51 0.37
C ARG A 65 9.39 18.61 1.19
N ALA A 66 9.95 18.28 2.34
CA ALA A 66 10.67 19.24 3.18
C ALA A 66 11.96 19.79 2.53
N HIS A 67 12.55 19.05 1.60
CA HIS A 67 13.75 19.46 0.85
C HIS A 67 13.41 20.17 -0.48
N GLN A 68 12.14 20.53 -0.71
CA GLN A 68 11.72 21.33 -1.86
C GLN A 68 11.72 22.81 -1.48
N ASP A 69 12.10 23.68 -2.42
CA ASP A 69 11.92 25.12 -2.25
C ASP A 69 10.45 25.44 -1.96
N GLN A 70 10.19 26.24 -0.92
CA GLN A 70 8.85 26.55 -0.39
C GLN A 70 7.88 27.12 -1.44
N ALA A 71 8.40 27.72 -2.52
CA ALA A 71 7.60 28.23 -3.63
C ALA A 71 6.93 27.14 -4.50
N ALA A 72 7.38 25.88 -4.42
CA ALA A 72 6.87 24.77 -5.22
C ALA A 72 6.04 23.74 -4.44
N ALA A 73 5.84 23.96 -3.13
CA ALA A 73 5.34 22.95 -2.18
C ALA A 73 3.93 22.41 -2.49
N TYR A 74 3.15 23.07 -3.36
CA TYR A 74 1.79 22.63 -3.75
C TYR A 74 1.52 22.71 -5.25
N ALA A 75 2.55 22.65 -6.09
CA ALA A 75 2.39 22.49 -7.54
C ALA A 75 2.44 20.99 -7.95
N GLY A 76 1.78 20.12 -7.17
CA GLY A 76 1.62 18.72 -7.51
C GLY A 76 0.77 18.57 -8.77
N SER A 77 1.03 17.54 -9.59
CA SER A 77 0.14 17.25 -10.72
C SER A 77 -1.28 16.93 -10.22
N PHE A 78 -2.30 17.25 -11.01
CA PHE A 78 -3.71 16.97 -10.68
C PHE A 78 -3.89 15.53 -10.15
N ILE A 79 -3.30 14.54 -10.83
CA ILE A 79 -3.41 13.12 -10.46
C ILE A 79 -2.83 12.85 -9.06
N VAL A 80 -1.64 13.39 -8.76
CA VAL A 80 -0.99 13.19 -7.46
C VAL A 80 -1.80 13.83 -6.32
N TYR A 81 -2.35 15.02 -6.55
CA TYR A 81 -3.23 15.68 -5.56
C TYR A 81 -4.45 14.83 -5.18
N TYR A 82 -5.14 14.23 -6.16
CA TYR A 82 -6.27 13.33 -5.86
C TYR A 82 -5.82 11.99 -5.28
N THR A 83 -4.63 11.52 -5.64
CA THR A 83 -4.05 10.28 -5.06
C THR A 83 -3.74 10.47 -3.58
N GLU A 84 -3.13 11.60 -3.19
CA GLU A 84 -2.89 11.96 -1.79
C GLU A 84 -4.20 12.05 -1.00
N LYS A 85 -5.23 12.70 -1.57
CA LYS A 85 -6.57 12.77 -0.95
C LYS A 85 -7.19 11.39 -0.69
N LEU A 86 -6.89 10.42 -1.55
CA LEU A 86 -7.39 9.05 -1.42
C LEU A 86 -6.58 8.23 -0.41
N ILE A 87 -5.27 8.45 -0.32
CA ILE A 87 -4.38 7.79 0.66
C ILE A 87 -4.64 8.34 2.07
N TYR A 88 -4.69 9.67 2.21
CA TYR A 88 -4.83 10.36 3.49
C TYR A 88 -6.30 10.74 3.77
N ILE A 89 -7.19 9.75 3.70
CA ILE A 89 -8.59 9.94 4.10
C ILE A 89 -8.70 10.03 5.62
N SER A 90 -9.59 10.88 6.11
CA SER A 90 -9.92 11.01 7.53
C SER A 90 -10.78 9.83 8.00
N VAL A 91 -10.15 8.67 8.16
CA VAL A 91 -10.77 7.46 8.68
C VAL A 91 -10.10 7.09 10.01
N SER A 92 -10.87 6.57 10.97
CA SER A 92 -10.32 6.19 12.26
C SER A 92 -9.29 5.05 12.10
N PRO A 93 -8.17 5.08 12.85
CA PRO A 93 -7.18 4.00 12.80
C PRO A 93 -7.78 2.62 13.07
N ALA A 94 -8.77 2.55 13.98
CA ALA A 94 -9.50 1.32 14.29
C ALA A 94 -10.26 0.76 13.08
N MET A 95 -10.87 1.62 12.26
CA MET A 95 -11.58 1.18 11.05
C MET A 95 -10.61 0.68 9.98
N ILE A 96 -9.48 1.36 9.79
CA ILE A 96 -8.41 0.90 8.87
C ILE A 96 -7.89 -0.47 9.31
N PHE A 97 -7.71 -0.68 10.62
CA PHE A 97 -7.30 -1.95 11.19
C PHE A 97 -8.29 -3.07 10.92
N VAL A 98 -9.59 -2.83 11.17
CA VAL A 98 -10.64 -3.82 10.87
C VAL A 98 -10.68 -4.17 9.39
N VAL A 99 -10.62 -3.17 8.50
CA VAL A 99 -10.59 -3.40 7.04
C VAL A 99 -9.36 -4.22 6.65
N THR A 100 -8.20 -3.94 7.24
CA THR A 100 -6.97 -4.70 7.00
C THR A 100 -7.12 -6.16 7.43
N LEU A 101 -7.69 -6.43 8.60
CA LEU A 101 -7.95 -7.80 9.07
C LEU A 101 -8.89 -8.56 8.15
N VAL A 102 -9.98 -7.90 7.71
CA VAL A 102 -10.93 -8.49 6.76
C VAL A 102 -10.24 -8.82 5.43
N LEU A 103 -9.44 -7.90 4.90
CA LEU A 103 -8.67 -8.12 3.68
C LEU A 103 -7.70 -9.30 3.82
N ILE A 104 -6.98 -9.39 4.94
CA ILE A 104 -6.08 -10.52 5.22
C ILE A 104 -6.86 -11.83 5.23
N GLY A 105 -7.99 -11.89 5.95
CA GLY A 105 -8.82 -13.09 6.04
C GLY A 105 -9.32 -13.56 4.67
N ILE A 106 -9.82 -12.64 3.83
CA ILE A 106 -10.28 -12.94 2.46
C ILE A 106 -9.12 -13.49 1.62
N ASN A 107 -7.96 -12.85 1.67
CA ASN A 107 -6.82 -13.26 0.84
C ASN A 107 -6.23 -14.62 1.27
N ILE A 108 -6.14 -14.89 2.57
CA ILE A 108 -5.74 -16.21 3.10
C ILE A 108 -6.71 -17.29 2.60
N PHE A 109 -8.01 -17.02 2.67
CA PHE A 109 -9.03 -17.95 2.19
C PHE A 109 -8.90 -18.23 0.68
N VAL A 110 -8.68 -17.19 -0.13
CA VAL A 110 -8.45 -17.34 -1.58
C VAL A 110 -7.22 -18.19 -1.88
N TYR A 111 -6.10 -17.93 -1.19
CA TYR A 111 -4.88 -18.72 -1.38
C TYR A 111 -5.02 -20.17 -0.89
N ALA A 112 -5.69 -20.40 0.25
CA ALA A 112 -5.94 -21.74 0.78
C ALA A 112 -6.79 -22.57 -0.20
N ARG A 113 -7.84 -21.99 -0.79
CA ARG A 113 -8.63 -22.67 -1.82
C ARG A 113 -7.82 -22.97 -3.08
N THR A 114 -6.99 -22.03 -3.53
CA THR A 114 -6.14 -22.21 -4.71
C THR A 114 -5.14 -23.35 -4.52
N LEU A 115 -4.55 -23.46 -3.32
CA LEU A 115 -3.62 -24.53 -2.97
C LEU A 115 -4.32 -25.90 -2.93
N ARG A 116 -5.49 -25.99 -2.28
CA ARG A 116 -6.27 -27.25 -2.22
C ARG A 116 -6.69 -27.75 -3.59
N GLN A 117 -7.03 -26.85 -4.52
CA GLN A 117 -7.37 -27.22 -5.90
C GLN A 117 -6.16 -27.76 -6.68
N ALA A 118 -4.95 -27.29 -6.36
CA ALA A 118 -3.73 -27.76 -7.01
C ALA A 118 -3.23 -29.12 -6.49
N GLU A 119 -3.66 -29.56 -5.30
CA GLU A 119 -3.32 -30.86 -4.72
C GLU A 119 -4.31 -31.98 -5.09
N GLY A 120 -5.50 -31.63 -5.58
CA GLY A 120 -6.56 -32.56 -5.98
C GLY A 120 -6.58 -32.93 -7.48
N HIS A 121 -5.60 -32.47 -8.26
CA HIS A 121 -5.37 -32.81 -9.67
C HIS A 121 -4.07 -33.59 -9.78
#